data_AF-A0A925EVD3-F1
#
_entry.id   AF-A0A925EVD3-F1
#
_cell.length_a   1.000
_cell.length_b   1.000
_cell.length_c   1.000
_cell.angle_alpha   90.00
_cell.angle_beta   90.00
_cell.angle_gamma   90.00
#
_symmetry.space_group_name_H-M   'P 1'
#
loop_
_entity.id
_entity.type
_entity.pdbx_description
1 polymer ?
#
loop_
_entity_poly.entity_id
_entity_poly.type
_entity_poly.pdbx_seq_one_letter_code
_entity_poly.pdbx_strand_id
1 'polypeptide(L)'
;MKLIKIISHPATLIICFLLVLISGQHLGGFYLLYILLGLPHGAVHSILGVMGVGILLFSHYKYKRAFIYMIEPLLNIAGVILLGLSLFLFFYNDRSQYNYSTFYETLPQISMVLFAFLIASFLVINLIKLRQVAT
;
A
#
# COMPACT_ATOMS: atom_id res chain seq x y z
N MET A 1 9.03 -21.28 -2.13
CA MET A 1 9.75 -20.36 -1.20
C MET A 1 10.01 -18.96 -1.76
N LYS A 2 10.46 -18.80 -3.02
CA LYS A 2 10.70 -17.46 -3.62
C LYS A 2 9.43 -16.60 -3.75
N LEU A 3 8.31 -17.21 -4.14
CA LEU A 3 7.04 -16.51 -4.33
C LEU A 3 6.53 -15.86 -3.03
N ILE A 4 6.55 -16.60 -1.92
CA ILE A 4 6.16 -16.08 -0.60
C ILE A 4 7.04 -14.89 -0.22
N LYS A 5 8.35 -14.95 -0.45
CA LYS A 5 9.27 -13.83 -0.17
C LYS A 5 8.94 -12.57 -0.97
N ILE A 6 8.52 -12.73 -2.22
CA ILE A 6 8.15 -11.61 -3.11
C ILE A 6 6.81 -11.00 -2.65
N ILE A 7 5.81 -11.84 -2.41
CA ILE A 7 4.47 -11.42 -1.96
C ILE A 7 4.53 -10.77 -0.57
N SER A 8 5.43 -11.23 0.29
CA SER A 8 5.65 -10.70 1.63
C SER A 8 6.62 -9.51 1.67
N HIS A 9 7.12 -9.04 0.52
CA HIS A 9 8.06 -7.92 0.49
C HIS A 9 7.31 -6.59 0.49
N PRO A 10 7.62 -5.64 1.40
CA PRO A 10 6.90 -4.36 1.48
C PRO A 10 7.00 -3.56 0.18
N ALA A 11 8.12 -3.66 -0.55
CA ALA A 11 8.25 -3.01 -1.87
C ALA A 11 7.21 -3.49 -2.89
N THR A 12 6.83 -4.78 -2.87
CA THR A 12 5.80 -5.31 -3.79
C THR A 12 4.45 -4.67 -3.51
N LEU A 13 4.11 -4.48 -2.23
CA LEU A 13 2.89 -3.81 -1.81
C LEU A 13 2.88 -2.33 -2.23
N ILE A 14 4.01 -1.64 -2.03
CA ILE A 14 4.19 -0.23 -2.40
C ILE A 14 4.08 -0.04 -3.92
N ILE A 15 4.76 -0.87 -4.71
CA ILE A 15 4.69 -0.80 -6.17
C ILE A 15 3.24 -1.03 -6.65
N CYS A 16 2.57 -2.02 -6.08
CA CYS A 16 1.18 -2.31 -6.44
C CYS A 16 0.23 -1.16 -6.04
N PHE A 17 0.40 -0.57 -4.87
CA PHE A 17 -0.32 0.64 -4.45
C PHE A 17 -0.16 1.79 -5.46
N LEU A 18 1.09 2.06 -5.87
CA LEU A 18 1.39 3.11 -6.83
C LEU A 18 0.81 2.81 -8.23
N LEU A 19 0.79 1.54 -8.64
CA LEU A 19 0.14 1.13 -9.89
C LEU A 19 -1.36 1.44 -9.87
N VAL A 20 -2.05 1.16 -8.77
CA VAL A 20 -3.48 1.47 -8.64
C VAL A 20 -3.73 2.99 -8.66
N LEU A 21 -2.86 3.80 -8.03
CA LEU A 21 -2.99 5.27 -8.08
C LEU A 21 -2.83 5.86 -9.48
N ILE A 22 -2.05 5.22 -10.35
CA ILE A 22 -1.81 5.68 -11.74
C ILE A 22 -2.94 5.25 -12.67
N SER A 23 -3.64 4.20 -12.30
CA SER A 23 -4.65 3.54 -13.12
C SER A 23 -5.86 4.49 -13.29
N GLY A 24 -5.89 5.21 -14.41
CA GLY A 24 -6.74 6.37 -14.71
C GLY A 24 -6.24 7.09 -15.98
N GLN A 25 -6.61 8.35 -16.21
CA GLN A 25 -6.37 9.05 -17.50
C GLN A 25 -4.89 9.31 -17.87
N HIS A 26 -3.91 9.08 -16.99
CA HIS A 26 -2.49 9.42 -17.25
C HIS A 26 -1.54 8.25 -17.02
N LEU A 27 -1.03 7.66 -18.11
CA LEU A 27 0.13 6.77 -18.10
C LEU A 27 1.42 7.57 -18.35
N GLY A 28 2.46 7.39 -17.51
CA GLY A 28 3.84 7.79 -17.87
C GLY A 28 4.65 8.72 -16.92
N GLY A 29 4.23 8.97 -15.68
CA GLY A 29 4.94 9.82 -14.72
C GLY A 29 5.80 9.08 -13.67
N PHE A 30 6.53 9.83 -12.83
CA PHE A 30 7.20 9.26 -11.65
C PHE A 30 6.16 8.81 -10.61
N TYR A 31 6.13 7.52 -10.31
CA TYR A 31 5.14 6.87 -9.44
C TYR A 31 4.87 7.59 -8.11
N LEU A 32 5.91 8.11 -7.43
CA LEU A 32 5.76 8.87 -6.18
C LEU A 32 5.07 10.23 -6.35
N LEU A 33 5.22 10.88 -7.51
CA LEU A 33 4.57 12.16 -7.80
C LEU A 33 3.06 12.01 -8.00
N TYR A 34 2.56 10.79 -8.27
CA TYR A 34 1.12 10.54 -8.34
C TYR A 34 0.42 10.68 -6.99
N ILE A 35 1.16 10.52 -5.89
CA ILE A 35 0.64 10.84 -4.56
C ILE A 35 0.30 12.34 -4.46
N LEU A 36 1.10 13.20 -5.10
CA LEU A 36 0.85 14.65 -5.17
C LEU A 36 -0.25 15.00 -6.18
N LEU A 37 -0.42 14.20 -7.23
CA LEU A 37 -1.41 14.41 -8.30
C LEU A 37 -2.85 14.31 -7.78
N GLY A 38 -3.05 13.61 -6.66
CA GLY A 38 -4.32 13.59 -5.97
C GLY A 38 -4.55 14.74 -4.98
N LEU A 39 -3.64 15.73 -4.82
CA LEU A 39 -3.89 16.93 -4.00
C LEU A 39 -5.22 17.63 -4.30
N PRO A 40 -5.66 17.79 -5.57
CA PRO A 40 -6.97 18.35 -5.91
C PRO A 40 -8.16 17.50 -5.42
N HIS A 41 -7.92 16.19 -5.24
CA HIS A 41 -8.91 15.19 -4.82
C HIS A 41 -8.86 14.94 -3.29
N GLY A 42 -8.01 15.70 -2.57
CA GLY A 42 -7.91 15.73 -1.12
C GLY A 42 -6.53 15.37 -0.59
N ALA A 43 -5.84 16.33 0.04
CA ALA A 43 -4.48 16.13 0.59
C ALA A 43 -4.36 14.98 1.61
N VAL A 44 -5.47 14.57 2.23
CA VAL A 44 -5.50 13.51 3.25
C VAL A 44 -5.03 12.16 2.68
N HIS A 45 -5.48 11.77 1.47
CA HIS A 45 -5.02 10.49 0.91
C HIS A 45 -3.50 10.53 0.63
N SER A 46 -2.99 11.69 0.22
CA SER A 46 -1.57 11.87 -0.10
C SER A 46 -0.71 11.70 1.15
N ILE A 47 -1.12 12.33 2.25
CA ILE A 47 -0.44 12.24 3.55
C ILE A 47 -0.43 10.78 4.03
N LEU A 48 -1.59 10.11 4.00
CA LEU A 48 -1.69 8.71 4.42
C LEU A 48 -0.84 7.79 3.54
N GLY A 49 -0.83 8.01 2.22
CA GLY A 49 0.00 7.26 1.28
C GLY A 49 1.48 7.41 1.57
N VAL A 50 1.98 8.64 1.73
CA VAL A 50 3.39 8.89 2.09
C VAL A 50 3.74 8.27 3.44
N MET A 51 2.88 8.46 4.46
CA MET A 51 3.11 7.88 5.78
C MET A 51 3.13 6.35 5.74
N GLY A 52 2.20 5.72 5.01
CA GLY A 52 2.14 4.27 4.84
C GLY A 52 3.40 3.71 4.18
N VAL A 53 3.83 4.32 3.07
CA VAL A 53 5.09 3.96 2.39
C VAL A 53 6.28 4.14 3.33
N GLY A 54 6.38 5.29 3.99
CA GLY A 54 7.47 5.61 4.91
C GLY A 54 7.59 4.60 6.05
N ILE A 55 6.47 4.24 6.69
CA ILE A 55 6.43 3.25 7.76
C ILE A 55 6.85 1.87 7.27
N LEU A 56 6.38 1.42 6.10
CA LEU A 56 6.74 0.11 5.55
C LEU A 56 8.23 0.02 5.21
N LEU A 57 8.80 1.07 4.61
CA LEU A 57 10.23 1.12 4.33
C LEU A 57 11.05 1.18 5.62
N PHE A 58 10.66 2.04 6.56
CA PHE A 58 11.35 2.17 7.85
C PHE A 58 11.35 0.84 8.63
N SER A 59 10.19 0.17 8.66
CA SER A 59 10.04 -1.15 9.29
C SER A 59 11.00 -2.17 8.68
N HIS A 60 11.11 -2.19 7.36
CA HIS A 60 11.96 -3.15 6.64
C HIS A 60 13.47 -2.94 6.85
N TYR A 61 13.94 -1.70 6.88
CA TYR A 61 15.39 -1.42 6.91
C TYR A 61 16.00 -1.37 8.31
N LYS A 62 15.26 -0.90 9.32
CA LYS A 62 15.86 -0.57 10.63
C LYS A 62 15.84 -1.73 11.62
N TYR A 63 14.96 -2.71 11.44
CA TYR A 63 14.59 -3.63 12.50
C TYR A 63 15.05 -5.06 12.22
N LYS A 64 16.33 -5.32 12.52
CA LYS A 64 16.96 -6.66 12.45
C LYS A 64 17.44 -7.22 13.80
N ARG A 65 17.13 -6.57 14.94
CA ARG A 65 17.61 -6.97 16.29
C ARG A 65 16.49 -7.58 17.16
N ALA A 66 16.86 -8.50 18.07
CA ALA A 66 15.95 -9.38 18.82
C ALA A 66 14.77 -8.71 19.57
N PHE A 67 14.99 -7.58 20.24
CA PHE A 67 13.95 -6.88 21.01
C PHE A 67 12.91 -6.16 20.12
N ILE A 68 13.17 -6.11 18.82
CA ILE A 68 12.43 -5.28 17.86
C ILE A 68 11.47 -6.13 16.99
N TYR A 69 11.53 -7.46 17.12
CA TYR A 69 10.68 -8.37 16.35
C TYR A 69 9.17 -8.20 16.59
N MET A 70 8.75 -7.58 17.71
CA MET A 70 7.34 -7.24 17.94
C MET A 70 6.92 -5.93 17.25
N ILE A 71 7.84 -4.98 17.09
CA ILE A 71 7.55 -3.65 16.54
C ILE A 71 7.42 -3.73 15.01
N GLU A 72 8.25 -4.53 14.34
CA GLU A 72 8.20 -4.73 12.87
C GLU A 72 6.79 -5.14 12.37
N PRO A 73 6.14 -6.21 12.88
CA PRO A 73 4.82 -6.61 12.40
C PRO A 73 3.74 -5.56 12.70
N LEU A 74 3.83 -4.85 13.83
CA LEU A 74 2.89 -3.76 14.16
C LEU A 74 3.02 -2.59 13.19
N LEU A 75 4.25 -2.16 12.90
CA LEU A 75 4.50 -1.10 11.92
C LEU A 75 4.08 -1.53 10.51
N ASN A 76 4.33 -2.79 10.15
CA ASN A 76 3.89 -3.35 8.88
C ASN A 76 2.36 -3.31 8.73
N ILE A 77 1.62 -3.73 9.77
CA ILE A 77 0.16 -3.67 9.80
C ILE A 77 -0.32 -2.21 9.70
N ALA A 78 0.26 -1.30 10.50
CA ALA A 78 -0.09 0.11 10.47
C ALA A 78 0.15 0.73 9.08
N GLY A 79 1.30 0.44 8.47
CA GLY A 79 1.62 0.92 7.12
C GLY A 79 0.64 0.43 6.06
N VAL A 80 0.25 -0.84 6.11
CA VAL A 80 -0.77 -1.41 5.21
C VAL A 80 -2.14 -0.74 5.39
N ILE A 81 -2.57 -0.52 6.63
CA ILE A 81 -3.83 0.17 6.92
C ILE A 81 -3.81 1.58 6.34
N LEU A 82 -2.71 2.32 6.49
CA LEU A 82 -2.58 3.66 5.92
C LEU A 82 -2.63 3.65 4.39
N LEU A 83 -1.99 2.69 3.72
CA LEU A 83 -2.10 2.56 2.27
C LEU A 83 -3.54 2.24 1.83
N GLY A 84 -4.22 1.33 2.54
CA GLY A 84 -5.62 1.00 2.26
C GLY A 84 -6.56 2.20 2.43
N LEU A 85 -6.39 2.95 3.53
CA LEU A 85 -7.16 4.18 3.80
C LEU A 85 -6.86 5.29 2.79
N SER A 86 -5.60 5.45 2.40
CA SER A 86 -5.21 6.37 1.33
C SER A 86 -5.95 6.01 0.04
N LEU A 87 -5.90 4.75 -0.39
CA LEU A 87 -6.56 4.31 -1.62
C LEU A 87 -8.09 4.49 -1.56
N PHE A 88 -8.71 4.14 -0.43
CA PHE A 88 -10.14 4.34 -0.20
C PHE A 88 -10.53 5.82 -0.34
N LEU A 89 -9.81 6.73 0.33
CA LEU A 89 -10.09 8.16 0.26
C LEU A 89 -9.84 8.75 -1.12
N PHE A 90 -8.85 8.23 -1.87
CA PHE A 90 -8.57 8.64 -3.24
C PHE A 90 -9.76 8.40 -4.18
N PHE A 91 -10.41 7.23 -4.09
CA PHE A 91 -11.61 6.94 -4.87
C PHE A 91 -12.87 7.58 -4.29
N TYR A 92 -13.01 7.63 -2.96
CA TYR A 92 -14.21 8.15 -2.31
C TYR A 92 -14.37 9.67 -2.46
N ASN A 93 -13.28 10.43 -2.40
CA ASN A 93 -13.31 11.90 -2.50
C ASN A 93 -13.23 12.42 -3.94
N ASP A 94 -13.34 11.56 -4.95
CA ASP A 94 -13.28 11.95 -6.36
C ASP A 94 -14.55 12.71 -6.80
N ARG A 95 -14.53 14.04 -6.60
CA ARG A 95 -15.64 14.92 -6.99
C ARG A 95 -15.72 15.15 -8.49
N SER A 96 -14.61 14.99 -9.21
CA SER A 96 -14.49 15.25 -10.66
C SER A 96 -14.74 14.01 -11.52
N GLN A 97 -15.04 12.85 -10.91
CA GLN A 97 -15.18 11.57 -11.61
C GLN A 97 -13.93 11.18 -12.41
N TYR A 98 -12.77 11.71 -12.03
CA TYR A 98 -11.50 11.46 -12.71
C TYR A 98 -11.04 10.01 -12.57
N ASN A 99 -11.31 9.40 -11.41
CA ASN A 99 -10.96 8.03 -11.04
C ASN A 99 -12.08 7.02 -11.36
N TYR A 100 -13.19 7.47 -11.95
CA TYR A 100 -14.34 6.59 -12.20
C TYR A 100 -14.05 5.55 -13.30
N SER A 101 -13.30 5.92 -14.35
CA SER A 101 -12.95 5.00 -15.44
C SER A 101 -12.10 3.81 -14.98
N THR A 102 -11.35 3.98 -13.90
CA THR A 102 -10.56 2.95 -13.22
C THR A 102 -11.40 1.72 -12.86
N PHE A 103 -12.70 1.88 -12.59
CA PHE A 103 -13.58 0.74 -12.26
C PHE A 103 -14.08 -0.02 -13.48
N TYR A 104 -13.82 0.45 -14.70
CA TYR A 104 -14.29 -0.16 -15.96
C TYR A 104 -13.15 -0.64 -16.85
N GLU A 105 -11.94 -0.18 -16.58
CA GLU A 105 -10.75 -0.59 -17.31
C GLU A 105 -10.13 -1.86 -16.71
N THR A 106 -9.80 -2.82 -17.57
CA THR A 106 -9.31 -4.15 -17.18
C THR A 106 -8.01 -4.11 -16.37
N LEU A 107 -7.03 -3.30 -16.80
CA LEU A 107 -5.72 -3.24 -16.15
C LEU A 107 -5.79 -2.63 -14.73
N PRO A 108 -6.50 -1.51 -14.51
CA PRO A 108 -6.80 -1.03 -13.17
C PRO A 108 -7.51 -2.04 -12.26
N GLN A 109 -8.54 -2.74 -12.76
CA GLN A 109 -9.25 -3.77 -11.99
C GLN A 109 -8.33 -4.91 -11.55
N ILE A 110 -7.50 -5.42 -12.47
CA ILE A 110 -6.50 -6.45 -12.16
C ILE A 110 -5.53 -5.95 -11.08
N SER A 111 -5.10 -4.69 -11.17
CA SER A 111 -4.20 -4.07 -10.20
C SER A 111 -4.84 -3.93 -8.82
N MET A 112 -6.13 -3.55 -8.75
CA MET A 112 -6.89 -3.47 -7.49
C MET A 112 -7.06 -4.84 -6.84
N VAL A 113 -7.41 -5.87 -7.62
CA VAL A 113 -7.55 -7.25 -7.12
C VAL A 113 -6.20 -7.77 -6.61
N LEU A 114 -5.13 -7.52 -7.36
CA LEU A 114 -3.78 -7.88 -6.94
C LEU A 114 -3.40 -7.16 -5.65
N PHE A 115 -3.69 -5.86 -5.53
CA PHE A 115 -3.42 -5.08 -4.33
C PHE A 115 -4.17 -5.63 -3.11
N ALA A 116 -5.45 -5.95 -3.25
CA ALA A 116 -6.25 -6.55 -2.19
C ALA A 116 -5.68 -7.91 -1.74
N PHE A 117 -5.28 -8.75 -2.70
CA PHE A 117 -4.65 -10.04 -2.40
C PHE A 117 -3.30 -9.88 -1.67
N LEU A 118 -2.48 -8.92 -2.10
CA LEU A 118 -1.20 -8.63 -1.46
C LEU A 118 -1.39 -8.08 -0.04
N ILE A 119 -2.36 -7.18 0.18
CA ILE A 119 -2.71 -6.69 1.52
C ILE A 119 -3.10 -7.85 2.43
N ALA A 120 -4.04 -8.69 1.99
CA ALA A 120 -4.51 -9.81 2.81
C ALA A 120 -3.38 -10.76 3.17
N SER A 121 -2.57 -11.16 2.18
CA SER A 121 -1.42 -12.04 2.39
C SER A 121 -0.38 -11.42 3.33
N PHE A 122 -0.07 -10.14 3.15
CA PHE A 122 0.92 -9.44 3.97
C PHE A 122 0.43 -9.27 5.41
N LEU A 123 -0.85 -8.95 5.63
CA LEU A 123 -1.45 -8.88 6.96
C LEU A 123 -1.42 -10.23 7.67
N VAL A 124 -1.82 -11.32 7.00
CA VAL A 124 -1.78 -12.68 7.58
C VAL A 124 -0.38 -13.05 8.02
N ILE A 125 0.63 -12.79 7.20
CA ILE A 125 2.04 -13.07 7.54
C ILE A 125 2.48 -12.27 8.77
N ASN A 126 2.14 -10.99 8.85
CA ASN A 126 2.52 -10.15 9.99
C ASN A 126 1.76 -10.51 11.28
N LEU A 127 0.51 -10.96 11.18
CA LEU A 127 -0.25 -11.49 12.32
C LEU A 127 0.36 -12.80 12.85
N ILE A 128 0.79 -13.70 11.96
CA ILE A 128 1.50 -14.92 12.35
C ILE A 128 2.82 -14.59 13.05
N LYS A 129 3.61 -13.65 12.51
CA LYS A 129 4.84 -13.17 13.16
C LYS A 129 4.56 -12.60 14.54
N LEU A 130 3.53 -11.75 14.66
CA LEU A 130 3.15 -11.14 15.93
C LEU A 130 2.79 -12.21 16.98
N ARG A 131 2.01 -13.23 16.58
CA ARG A 131 1.67 -14.36 17.45
C ARG A 131 2.92 -15.13 17.92
N GLN A 132 3.85 -15.42 17.01
CA GLN A 132 5.08 -16.16 17.33
C GLN A 132 5.99 -15.42 18.31
N VAL A 133 5.96 -14.08 18.31
CA VAL A 133 6.73 -13.26 19.26
C VAL A 133 6.05 -13.20 20.63
N ALA A 134 4.73 -13.38 20.68
CA ALA A 134 3.95 -13.33 21.92
C ALA A 134 3.91 -14.67 22.68
N THR A 135 4.26 -15.78 22.04
CA THR A 135 4.36 -17.13 22.63
C THR A 135 5.79 -17.47 23.00
#